data_AF-A0A9P6S4N7-F1
#
_entry.id   AF-A0A9P6S4N7-F1
#
_cell.length_a   1.000
_cell.length_b   1.000
_cell.length_c   1.000
_cell.angle_alpha   90.00
_cell.angle_beta   90.00
_cell.angle_gamma   90.00
#
_symmetry.space_group_name_H-M   'P 1'
#
loop_
_entity.id
_entity.type
_entity.pdbx_description
1 polymer ?
#
loop_
_entity_poly.entity_id
_entity_poly.type
_entity_poly.pdbx_seq_one_letter_code
_entity_poly.pdbx_strand_id
1 'polypeptide(L)'
;MPTATHQNQGQDNSNDNEQERMNTTPHSNELQQQLNGQIVHARRCYKKLFFVDLRTSPDSKCTILFRSDDTRTNLPRSLTDHDLVSCWKKVRCGDAIKLEVFEASQDEVACREHAVYQAIDFAVLSAWPGDDPFPTEPAMGLVQQVNNNDHNKTCAASSTNNTSTTSSATSTHPEIPKADTHESAQPVWTDYCKIWINSQKCLKQDCKKLHPIGDDYARIQEMWVRERTLARRQRSKLQDDPHSILSKVPHSQRAFIFSRWLVDTFGQEYLNSGSGVLDVAGGKGEISLFLKHMFGIQSTVVEPSVRRDKSYQRRNLMDVIQKQLDIEAGGDGNIHRRDFSIKSVSIGVTDDRIQTSAEAGIDSPGQLEEQVDNVKERRRIKKLQEAQFVVPRLCTLLDDQFAVEYKDVFEKASILIGMHPDQATEPIVTMALKHNKPFAVVPCCVFAHENADRRLLDGGEVNTTLEFIQYLTEKGAVKHDGSSGSSGFGAVSKQFLPFDGMNIVLFRPLAKSN
;
A
#
# COMPACT_ATOMS: atom_id res chain seq x y z
N MET A 1 22.25 -85.84 8.26
CA MET A 1 22.91 -86.59 9.35
C MET A 1 23.79 -85.61 10.11
N PRO A 2 23.74 -85.59 11.44
CA PRO A 2 23.00 -84.55 12.17
C PRO A 2 23.88 -83.73 13.14
N THR A 3 23.17 -82.89 13.91
CA THR A 3 23.47 -82.44 15.30
C THR A 3 24.58 -81.38 15.44
N ALA A 4 24.27 -80.15 15.88
CA ALA A 4 23.80 -79.74 17.22
C ALA A 4 24.85 -80.13 18.29
N THR A 5 25.22 -79.32 19.28
CA THR A 5 24.43 -78.37 20.08
C THR A 5 25.39 -77.69 21.08
N HIS A 6 24.92 -76.60 21.69
CA HIS A 6 25.00 -76.29 23.13
C HIS A 6 25.95 -75.20 23.67
N GLN A 7 25.26 -74.28 24.36
CA GLN A 7 25.52 -73.70 25.69
C GLN A 7 26.55 -72.56 25.81
N ASN A 8 26.44 -71.63 26.75
CA ASN A 8 25.34 -70.99 27.52
C ASN A 8 26.05 -69.89 28.35
N GLN A 9 25.43 -68.71 28.44
CA GLN A 9 25.35 -67.74 29.56
C GLN A 9 26.57 -67.37 30.46
N GLY A 10 26.65 -66.05 30.75
CA GLY A 10 27.12 -65.44 32.00
C GLY A 10 28.27 -64.42 31.81
N GLN A 11 28.02 -63.12 31.62
CA GLN A 11 27.63 -62.04 32.56
C GLN A 11 28.79 -61.09 32.92
N ASP A 12 28.52 -59.81 32.66
CA ASP A 12 28.97 -58.57 33.31
C ASP A 12 30.46 -58.18 33.37
N ASN A 13 30.80 -57.08 32.69
CA ASN A 13 31.23 -55.85 33.37
C ASN A 13 31.38 -54.65 32.42
N SER A 14 31.18 -53.50 33.04
CA SER A 14 30.98 -52.14 32.55
C SER A 14 32.26 -51.44 32.04
N ASN A 15 31.98 -50.36 31.29
CA ASN A 15 32.73 -49.10 31.17
C ASN A 15 33.79 -48.90 30.07
N ASP A 16 33.49 -47.85 29.29
CA ASP A 16 34.35 -46.77 28.83
C ASP A 16 35.53 -47.11 27.91
N ASN A 17 35.37 -46.88 26.61
CA ASN A 17 35.92 -45.66 26.00
C ASN A 17 35.56 -45.55 24.52
N GLU A 18 35.08 -44.35 24.17
CA GLU A 18 34.94 -43.85 22.82
C GLU A 18 36.31 -43.77 22.13
N GLN A 19 36.44 -44.43 20.97
CA GLN A 19 37.24 -43.88 19.87
C GLN A 19 36.85 -44.54 18.55
N GLU A 20 36.40 -43.66 17.65
CA GLU A 20 36.48 -43.73 16.19
C GLU A 20 36.18 -45.06 15.51
N ARG A 21 35.03 -45.10 14.84
CA ARG A 21 34.94 -45.68 13.50
C ARG A 21 33.85 -44.98 12.70
N MET A 22 34.31 -44.34 11.63
CA MET A 22 33.52 -43.94 10.48
C MET A 22 32.55 -45.05 10.09
N ASN A 23 31.26 -44.80 10.27
CA ASN A 23 30.20 -45.58 9.62
C ASN A 23 29.36 -44.62 8.79
N THR A 24 29.70 -44.60 7.51
CA THR A 24 28.78 -44.29 6.42
C THR A 24 27.45 -45.01 6.66
N THR A 25 26.43 -44.23 7.00
CA THR A 25 25.04 -44.69 7.05
C THR A 25 24.15 -43.50 6.67
N PRO A 26 22.97 -43.76 6.12
CA PRO A 26 22.65 -43.48 4.73
C PRO A 26 21.89 -42.16 4.64
N HIS A 27 22.01 -41.48 3.49
CA HIS A 27 21.03 -40.46 3.11
C HIS A 27 19.64 -41.11 3.11
N SER A 28 18.87 -40.86 4.17
CA SER A 28 17.45 -41.10 4.20
C SER A 28 16.82 -40.18 3.15
N ASN A 29 16.38 -40.80 2.05
CA ASN A 29 15.40 -40.26 1.12
C ASN A 29 14.17 -39.77 1.91
N GLU A 30 14.16 -38.50 2.30
CA GLU A 30 12.91 -37.82 2.64
C GLU A 30 12.08 -37.72 1.36
N LEU A 31 10.88 -38.30 1.40
CA LEU A 31 9.99 -38.43 0.25
C LEU A 31 9.68 -37.05 -0.36
N GLN A 32 10.23 -36.78 -1.54
CA GLN A 32 9.80 -35.66 -2.39
C GLN A 32 8.36 -35.93 -2.85
N GLN A 33 7.38 -35.32 -2.19
CA GLN A 33 5.98 -35.42 -2.58
C GLN A 33 5.72 -34.47 -3.76
N GLN A 34 5.20 -35.00 -4.88
CA GLN A 34 4.75 -34.18 -6.00
C GLN A 34 3.23 -34.03 -5.95
N LEU A 35 2.74 -32.81 -6.12
CA LEU A 35 1.32 -32.51 -6.26
C LEU A 35 1.00 -31.99 -7.66
N ASN A 36 -0.19 -32.37 -8.15
CA ASN A 36 -0.80 -31.81 -9.35
C ASN A 36 -2.17 -31.26 -8.96
N GLY A 37 -2.56 -30.12 -9.51
CA GLY A 37 -3.88 -29.57 -9.24
C GLY A 37 -4.15 -28.25 -9.96
N GLN A 38 -5.35 -27.73 -9.77
CA GLN A 38 -5.78 -26.46 -10.33
C GLN A 38 -5.67 -25.34 -9.29
N ILE A 39 -5.07 -24.22 -9.67
CA ILE A 39 -4.99 -23.02 -8.83
C ILE A 39 -6.40 -22.44 -8.69
N VAL A 40 -7.05 -22.59 -7.54
CA VAL A 40 -8.41 -22.04 -7.33
C VAL A 40 -8.40 -20.67 -6.67
N HIS A 41 -7.33 -20.36 -5.95
CA HIS A 41 -7.10 -19.06 -5.33
C HIS A 41 -5.60 -18.78 -5.21
N ALA A 42 -5.19 -17.52 -5.26
CA ALA A 42 -3.83 -17.11 -4.99
C ALA A 42 -3.79 -15.75 -4.33
N ARG A 43 -2.99 -15.61 -3.27
CA ARG A 43 -2.91 -14.40 -2.46
C ARG A 43 -1.46 -14.08 -2.10
N ARG A 44 -1.05 -12.84 -2.32
CA ARG A 44 0.28 -12.35 -1.91
C ARG A 44 0.14 -11.49 -0.67
N CYS A 45 0.56 -12.04 0.47
CA CYS A 45 0.43 -11.35 1.75
C CYS A 45 1.44 -10.22 1.89
N TYR A 46 2.70 -10.44 1.49
CA TYR A 46 3.72 -9.38 1.47
C TYR A 46 4.89 -9.71 0.52
N LYS A 47 5.98 -8.94 0.58
CA LYS A 47 7.10 -9.03 -0.37
C LYS A 47 7.75 -10.42 -0.41
N LYS A 48 7.80 -11.13 0.73
CA LYS A 48 8.52 -12.41 0.92
C LYS A 48 7.63 -13.64 1.11
N LEU A 49 6.30 -13.53 0.95
CA LEU A 49 5.38 -14.66 1.11
C LEU A 49 4.15 -14.50 0.22
N PHE A 50 3.79 -15.59 -0.47
CA PHE A 50 2.47 -15.75 -1.09
C PHE A 50 1.95 -17.17 -0.92
N PHE A 51 0.62 -17.31 -1.08
CA PHE A 51 -0.10 -18.56 -0.99
C PHE A 51 -0.81 -18.86 -2.31
N VAL A 52 -0.90 -20.15 -2.63
CA VAL A 52 -1.70 -20.72 -3.71
C VAL A 52 -2.57 -21.80 -3.11
N ASP A 53 -3.89 -21.66 -3.23
CA ASP A 53 -4.81 -22.73 -2.84
C ASP A 53 -5.02 -23.62 -4.08
N LEU A 54 -4.67 -24.89 -3.94
CA LEU A 54 -4.59 -25.86 -5.01
C LEU A 54 -5.64 -26.94 -4.82
N ARG A 55 -6.55 -27.07 -5.79
CA ARG A 55 -7.50 -28.19 -5.88
C ARG A 55 -6.82 -29.39 -6.53
N THR A 56 -6.61 -30.46 -5.78
CA THR A 56 -5.98 -31.70 -6.29
C THR A 56 -7.01 -32.73 -6.76
N SER A 57 -8.23 -32.68 -6.21
CA SER A 57 -9.39 -33.45 -6.65
C SER A 57 -10.68 -32.65 -6.41
N PRO A 58 -11.85 -33.04 -6.94
CA PRO A 58 -13.10 -32.26 -6.79
C PRO A 58 -13.40 -31.85 -5.34
N ASP A 59 -13.15 -32.76 -4.40
CA ASP A 59 -13.44 -32.59 -2.97
C ASP A 59 -12.19 -32.30 -2.11
N SER A 60 -11.00 -32.16 -2.71
CA SER A 60 -9.75 -31.94 -1.97
C SER A 60 -9.01 -30.68 -2.40
N LYS A 61 -8.69 -29.84 -1.41
CA LYS A 61 -7.90 -28.63 -1.56
C LYS A 61 -6.80 -28.57 -0.51
N CYS A 62 -5.68 -28.00 -0.89
CA CYS A 62 -4.56 -27.74 0.02
C CYS A 62 -4.00 -26.33 -0.20
N THR A 63 -3.30 -25.81 0.79
CA THR A 63 -2.62 -24.52 0.70
C THR A 63 -1.13 -24.74 0.44
N ILE A 64 -0.62 -24.12 -0.61
CA ILE A 64 0.80 -24.10 -0.93
C ILE A 64 1.36 -22.72 -0.59
N LEU A 65 2.40 -22.67 0.23
CA LEU A 65 3.12 -21.45 0.60
C LEU A 65 4.47 -21.37 -0.12
N PHE A 66 4.78 -20.16 -0.60
CA PHE A 66 6.07 -19.82 -1.20
C PHE A 66 6.66 -18.66 -0.41
N ARG A 67 7.88 -18.83 0.12
CA ARG A 67 8.51 -17.82 0.95
C ARG A 67 10.03 -17.74 0.79
N SER A 68 10.57 -16.53 0.87
CA SER A 68 12.01 -16.25 0.74
C SER A 68 12.72 -15.97 2.07
N ASP A 69 11.99 -16.04 3.19
CA ASP A 69 12.51 -15.84 4.55
C ASP A 69 12.50 -17.14 5.38
N ASP A 70 12.29 -18.30 4.75
CA ASP A 70 12.42 -19.59 5.42
C ASP A 70 13.89 -20.00 5.50
N THR A 71 14.38 -20.15 6.72
CA THR A 71 15.76 -20.54 7.04
C THR A 71 15.88 -22.02 7.40
N ARG A 72 14.79 -22.81 7.30
CA ARG A 72 14.81 -24.25 7.57
C ARG A 72 15.57 -25.00 6.47
N THR A 73 16.18 -26.12 6.85
CA THR A 73 17.03 -26.96 5.97
C THR A 73 16.25 -28.04 5.22
N ASN A 74 14.92 -28.08 5.38
CA ASN A 74 14.05 -29.08 4.75
C ASN A 74 13.69 -28.73 3.28
N LEU A 75 14.28 -27.68 2.73
CA LEU A 75 14.14 -27.29 1.32
C LEU A 75 15.46 -27.55 0.59
N PRO A 76 15.41 -27.98 -0.68
CA PRO A 76 16.62 -28.24 -1.47
C PRO A 76 17.43 -26.97 -1.76
N ARG A 77 16.79 -25.79 -1.65
CA ARG A 77 17.45 -24.47 -1.68
C ARG A 77 16.56 -23.41 -1.05
N SER A 78 17.17 -22.34 -0.53
CA SER A 78 16.45 -21.13 -0.14
C SER A 78 15.93 -20.37 -1.38
N LEU A 79 14.73 -19.80 -1.27
CA LEU A 79 14.22 -18.86 -2.27
C LEU A 79 14.78 -17.47 -2.03
N THR A 80 15.31 -16.83 -3.07
CA THR A 80 15.60 -15.39 -2.99
C THR A 80 14.31 -14.57 -3.16
N ASP A 81 14.32 -13.30 -2.73
CA ASP A 81 13.20 -12.37 -2.99
C ASP A 81 12.91 -12.24 -4.51
N HIS A 82 13.94 -12.37 -5.35
CA HIS A 82 13.83 -12.36 -6.80
C HIS A 82 13.16 -13.63 -7.35
N ASP A 83 13.55 -14.81 -6.84
CA ASP A 83 12.95 -16.09 -7.22
C ASP A 83 11.47 -16.10 -6.85
N LEU A 84 11.15 -15.64 -5.64
CA LEU A 84 9.77 -15.56 -5.18
C LEU A 84 8.92 -14.63 -6.06
N VAL A 85 9.47 -13.48 -6.44
CA VAL A 85 8.80 -12.57 -7.40
C VAL A 85 8.62 -13.25 -8.76
N SER A 86 9.59 -14.03 -9.19
CA SER A 86 9.56 -14.77 -10.46
C SER A 86 8.47 -15.86 -10.43
N CYS A 87 8.37 -16.65 -9.36
CA CYS A 87 7.31 -17.63 -9.15
C CYS A 87 5.93 -16.97 -9.08
N TRP A 88 5.78 -15.87 -8.32
CA TRP A 88 4.51 -15.13 -8.26
C TRP A 88 4.04 -14.64 -9.63
N LYS A 89 4.97 -14.17 -10.48
CA LYS A 89 4.65 -13.73 -11.85
C LYS A 89 4.12 -14.86 -12.74
N LYS A 90 4.36 -16.14 -12.40
CA LYS A 90 3.83 -17.33 -13.09
C LYS A 90 2.42 -17.72 -12.66
N VAL A 91 1.98 -17.32 -11.46
CA VAL A 91 0.69 -17.75 -10.87
C VAL A 91 -0.50 -17.18 -11.65
N ARG A 92 -1.46 -18.03 -12.04
CA ARG A 92 -2.78 -17.64 -12.58
C ARG A 92 -3.83 -18.56 -12.00
N CYS A 93 -4.93 -18.01 -11.49
CA CYS A 93 -6.06 -18.83 -11.06
C CYS A 93 -6.70 -19.50 -12.28
N GLY A 94 -7.01 -20.79 -12.14
CA GLY A 94 -7.53 -21.67 -13.17
C GLY A 94 -6.49 -22.56 -13.84
N ASP A 95 -5.19 -22.22 -13.77
CA ASP A 95 -4.14 -23.02 -14.38
C ASP A 95 -3.97 -24.36 -13.64
N ALA A 96 -3.78 -25.43 -14.40
CA ALA A 96 -3.34 -26.71 -13.86
C ALA A 96 -1.82 -26.71 -13.74
N ILE A 97 -1.32 -26.97 -12.54
CA ILE A 97 0.11 -26.93 -12.23
C ILE A 97 0.58 -28.25 -11.63
N LYS A 98 1.89 -28.48 -11.76
CA LYS A 98 2.65 -29.54 -11.11
C LYS A 98 3.76 -28.92 -10.29
N LEU A 99 3.95 -29.38 -9.06
CA LEU A 99 4.95 -28.85 -8.14
C LEU A 99 5.47 -29.93 -7.20
N GLU A 100 6.71 -29.72 -6.78
CA GLU A 100 7.31 -30.46 -5.67
C GLU A 100 6.98 -29.72 -4.37
N VAL A 101 6.55 -30.48 -3.36
CA VAL A 101 6.11 -29.93 -2.09
C VAL A 101 6.88 -30.50 -0.92
N PHE A 102 7.08 -29.66 0.08
CA PHE A 102 7.82 -29.92 1.30
C PHE A 102 6.95 -29.61 2.52
N GLU A 103 7.32 -30.17 3.67
CA GLU A 103 6.60 -29.92 4.92
C GLU A 103 6.63 -28.43 5.31
N ALA A 104 5.44 -27.87 5.55
CA ALA A 104 5.29 -26.56 6.15
C ALA A 104 5.79 -26.58 7.62
N SER A 105 6.04 -25.41 8.22
CA SER A 105 6.44 -25.36 9.63
C SER A 105 5.30 -25.79 10.55
N GLN A 106 5.64 -26.29 11.74
CA GLN A 106 4.65 -26.69 12.75
C GLN A 106 3.63 -25.58 13.03
N ASP A 107 4.07 -24.31 13.06
CA ASP A 107 3.21 -23.14 13.27
C ASP A 107 2.21 -22.93 12.12
N GLU A 108 2.63 -23.12 10.87
CA GLU A 108 1.77 -22.95 9.69
C GLU A 108 0.73 -24.08 9.60
N VAL A 109 1.11 -25.30 10.00
CA VAL A 109 0.21 -26.45 10.09
C VAL A 109 -0.78 -26.27 11.23
N ALA A 110 -0.34 -25.86 12.42
CA ALA A 110 -1.20 -25.69 13.60
C ALA A 110 -2.32 -24.66 13.40
N CYS A 111 -2.15 -23.71 12.47
CA CYS A 111 -3.11 -22.64 12.22
C CYS A 111 -4.18 -22.99 11.16
N ARG A 112 -4.19 -24.21 10.61
CA ARG A 112 -5.05 -24.59 9.47
C ARG A 112 -5.64 -26.00 9.63
N GLU A 113 -6.93 -26.15 9.33
CA GLU A 113 -7.66 -27.43 9.32
C GLU A 113 -7.40 -28.29 8.05
N HIS A 114 -6.64 -27.76 7.11
CA HIS A 114 -6.37 -28.38 5.81
C HIS A 114 -4.88 -28.56 5.59
N ALA A 115 -4.52 -29.45 4.66
CA ALA A 115 -3.12 -29.71 4.34
C ALA A 115 -2.40 -28.45 3.84
N VAL A 116 -1.20 -28.21 4.39
CA VAL A 116 -0.35 -27.06 4.10
C VAL A 116 1.01 -27.56 3.70
N TYR A 117 1.51 -27.08 2.56
CA TYR A 117 2.83 -27.44 2.08
C TYR A 117 3.62 -26.22 1.64
N GLN A 118 4.93 -26.34 1.63
CA GLN A 118 5.83 -25.36 1.06
C GLN A 118 6.30 -25.80 -0.32
N ALA A 119 6.52 -24.85 -1.22
CA ALA A 119 7.11 -25.11 -2.51
C ALA A 119 8.13 -24.05 -2.88
N ILE A 120 9.11 -24.46 -3.69
CA ILE A 120 10.15 -23.57 -4.21
C ILE A 120 9.85 -23.10 -5.64
N ASP A 121 9.17 -23.93 -6.42
CA ASP A 121 8.74 -23.60 -7.77
C ASP A 121 7.61 -24.53 -8.24
N PHE A 122 7.02 -24.21 -9.38
CA PHE A 122 6.02 -25.05 -10.06
C PHE A 122 6.12 -24.92 -11.59
N ALA A 123 5.66 -25.97 -12.27
CA ALA A 123 5.47 -26.03 -13.72
C ALA A 123 3.97 -25.92 -14.05
N VAL A 124 3.64 -25.16 -15.08
CA VAL A 124 2.26 -25.08 -15.61
C VAL A 124 2.07 -26.24 -16.57
N LEU A 125 1.11 -27.12 -16.28
CA LEU A 125 0.74 -28.25 -17.13
C LEU A 125 -0.22 -27.80 -18.24
N SER A 126 -1.24 -27.02 -17.89
CA SER A 126 -2.16 -26.41 -18.83
C SER A 126 -2.68 -25.09 -18.30
N ALA A 127 -2.83 -24.12 -19.19
CA ALA A 127 -3.49 -22.86 -18.87
C ALA A 127 -5.01 -23.07 -18.82
N TRP A 128 -5.71 -22.27 -18.00
CA TRP A 128 -7.17 -22.24 -18.02
C TRP A 128 -7.70 -21.88 -19.43
N PRO A 129 -8.56 -22.73 -20.04
CA PRO A 129 -9.01 -22.53 -21.43
C PRO A 129 -10.22 -21.60 -21.57
N GLY A 130 -10.81 -21.12 -20.47
CA GLY A 130 -12.08 -20.37 -20.52
C GLY A 130 -11.93 -18.96 -21.10
N ASP A 131 -12.96 -18.53 -21.84
CA ASP A 131 -13.07 -17.18 -22.41
C ASP A 131 -13.26 -16.08 -21.34
N ASP A 132 -13.74 -16.48 -20.16
CA ASP A 132 -13.93 -15.64 -18.97
C ASP A 132 -12.86 -15.90 -17.88
N PRO A 133 -12.52 -14.90 -17.03
CA PRO A 133 -11.62 -15.10 -15.89
C PRO A 133 -12.10 -16.25 -15.01
N PHE A 134 -11.18 -17.14 -14.61
CA PHE A 134 -11.51 -18.24 -13.72
C PHE A 134 -12.21 -17.72 -12.44
N PRO A 135 -13.41 -18.21 -12.11
CA PRO A 135 -14.14 -17.78 -10.92
C PRO A 135 -13.36 -18.24 -9.68
N THR A 136 -12.63 -17.31 -9.07
CA THR A 136 -11.78 -17.61 -7.91
C THR A 136 -12.62 -18.04 -6.73
N GLU A 137 -12.16 -19.07 -6.03
CA GLU A 137 -12.83 -19.56 -4.84
C GLU A 137 -12.45 -18.75 -3.61
N PRO A 138 -13.28 -18.76 -2.55
CA PRO A 138 -12.90 -18.18 -1.27
C PRO A 138 -11.58 -18.76 -0.79
N ALA A 139 -10.71 -17.88 -0.29
CA ALA A 139 -9.41 -18.28 0.22
C ALA A 139 -9.57 -19.26 1.39
N MET A 140 -8.73 -20.28 1.45
CA MET A 140 -8.72 -21.19 2.60
C MET A 140 -8.29 -20.41 3.85
N GLY A 141 -9.19 -20.35 4.85
CA GLY A 141 -9.02 -19.55 6.06
C GLY A 141 -8.08 -20.17 7.09
N LEU A 142 -7.68 -19.37 8.08
CA LEU A 142 -7.09 -19.89 9.31
C LEU A 142 -8.19 -20.54 10.16
N VAL A 143 -7.84 -21.49 11.04
CA VAL A 143 -8.76 -21.97 12.07
C VAL A 143 -9.25 -20.77 12.86
N GLN A 144 -10.56 -20.56 12.85
CA GLN A 144 -11.19 -19.51 13.64
C GLN A 144 -10.95 -19.92 15.09
N GLN A 145 -10.06 -19.21 15.80
CA GLN A 145 -10.02 -19.36 17.26
C GLN A 145 -11.43 -19.06 17.76
N VAL A 146 -12.07 -20.08 18.32
CA VAL A 146 -13.39 -19.98 18.93
C VAL A 146 -13.24 -19.03 20.11
N ASN A 147 -13.44 -17.73 19.86
CA ASN A 147 -13.89 -16.85 20.91
C ASN A 147 -15.35 -17.20 21.15
N ASN A 148 -15.57 -18.00 22.19
CA ASN A 148 -16.88 -18.20 22.78
C ASN A 148 -17.40 -16.84 23.26
N ASN A 149 -18.10 -16.13 22.38
CA ASN A 149 -19.12 -15.13 22.69
C ASN A 149 -19.75 -14.72 21.36
N ASP A 150 -20.82 -15.41 20.97
CA ASP A 150 -22.12 -14.78 20.74
C ASP A 150 -23.08 -15.75 20.04
N HIS A 151 -24.11 -16.13 20.79
CA HIS A 151 -25.32 -16.73 20.26
C HIS A 151 -26.17 -15.67 19.53
N ASN A 152 -26.97 -16.15 18.57
CA ASN A 152 -28.06 -15.47 17.84
C ASN A 152 -27.67 -14.62 16.61
N LYS A 153 -27.79 -15.20 15.41
CA LYS A 153 -29.04 -15.17 14.62
C LYS A 153 -28.88 -15.90 13.27
N THR A 154 -29.88 -16.72 12.97
CA THR A 154 -30.05 -17.54 11.79
C THR A 154 -30.59 -16.76 10.58
N CYS A 155 -30.02 -17.12 9.41
CA CYS A 155 -30.56 -17.33 8.07
C CYS A 155 -31.85 -16.63 7.60
N ALA A 156 -31.78 -15.98 6.42
CA ALA A 156 -32.84 -16.05 5.41
C ALA A 156 -32.28 -15.85 4.00
N ALA A 157 -32.34 -16.92 3.20
CA ALA A 157 -32.24 -16.88 1.74
C ALA A 157 -33.59 -16.43 1.16
N SER A 158 -33.58 -15.72 0.04
CA SER A 158 -34.80 -15.37 -0.69
C SER A 158 -34.61 -15.65 -2.17
N SER A 159 -35.22 -16.76 -2.58
CA SER A 159 -35.55 -17.10 -3.97
C SER A 159 -36.73 -16.25 -4.43
N THR A 160 -36.69 -15.77 -5.67
CA THR A 160 -37.91 -15.39 -6.41
C THR A 160 -37.79 -15.82 -7.87
N ASN A 161 -38.69 -16.74 -8.24
CA ASN A 161 -39.09 -17.03 -9.61
C ASN A 161 -40.05 -15.92 -10.11
N ASN A 162 -40.04 -15.59 -11.41
CA ASN A 162 -41.20 -15.81 -12.29
C ASN A 162 -41.01 -15.26 -13.72
N THR A 163 -41.18 -16.18 -14.67
CA THR A 163 -42.17 -16.20 -15.77
C THR A 163 -42.07 -15.25 -16.97
N SER A 164 -42.03 -15.92 -18.11
CA SER A 164 -42.14 -15.59 -19.53
C SER A 164 -43.37 -14.75 -19.93
N THR A 165 -43.22 -13.96 -20.99
CA THR A 165 -44.30 -13.74 -21.98
C THR A 165 -43.71 -13.45 -23.37
N THR A 166 -44.31 -14.11 -24.35
CA THR A 166 -43.99 -14.22 -25.78
C THR A 166 -44.69 -13.14 -26.62
N SER A 167 -44.09 -12.71 -27.75
CA SER A 167 -44.79 -12.61 -29.05
C SER A 167 -43.87 -12.29 -30.25
N SER A 168 -43.87 -13.23 -31.21
CA SER A 168 -44.09 -13.05 -32.66
C SER A 168 -42.98 -12.52 -33.59
N ALA A 169 -42.25 -13.49 -34.16
CA ALA A 169 -41.97 -13.79 -35.58
C ALA A 169 -42.08 -12.69 -36.67
N THR A 170 -41.08 -12.66 -37.57
CA THR A 170 -41.26 -12.98 -39.01
C THR A 170 -39.92 -13.41 -39.65
N SER A 171 -39.96 -14.47 -40.45
CA SER A 171 -38.84 -15.10 -41.17
C SER A 171 -38.56 -14.44 -42.53
N THR A 172 -37.32 -14.51 -43.01
CA THR A 172 -37.00 -14.77 -44.43
C THR A 172 -35.53 -15.18 -44.57
N HIS A 173 -35.28 -16.42 -45.00
CA HIS A 173 -33.99 -16.85 -45.54
C HIS A 173 -33.82 -16.31 -46.98
N PRO A 174 -32.58 -16.08 -47.44
CA PRO A 174 -32.08 -16.98 -48.47
C PRO A 174 -30.58 -17.34 -48.38
N GLU A 175 -30.32 -18.61 -48.73
CA GLU A 175 -29.21 -19.25 -49.44
C GLU A 175 -27.72 -18.90 -49.22
N ILE A 176 -26.96 -20.00 -49.12
CA ILE A 176 -25.51 -20.13 -49.07
C ILE A 176 -24.93 -20.08 -50.50
N PRO A 177 -23.95 -19.20 -50.79
CA PRO A 177 -23.04 -19.38 -51.90
C PRO A 177 -21.71 -19.98 -51.43
N LYS A 178 -21.15 -20.81 -52.31
CA LYS A 178 -19.95 -21.63 -52.15
C LYS A 178 -18.67 -20.79 -52.08
N ALA A 179 -17.65 -21.44 -51.53
CA ALA A 179 -16.27 -20.99 -51.38
C ALA A 179 -15.66 -20.42 -52.67
N ASP A 180 -14.91 -19.33 -52.53
CA ASP A 180 -13.82 -18.98 -53.42
C ASP A 180 -12.63 -18.39 -52.62
N THR A 181 -11.47 -18.65 -53.19
CA THR A 181 -10.12 -18.68 -52.62
C THR A 181 -9.48 -17.32 -52.30
N HIS A 182 -8.73 -17.33 -51.19
CA HIS A 182 -7.66 -16.42 -50.73
C HIS A 182 -7.16 -15.28 -51.64
N GLU A 183 -7.17 -14.06 -51.10
CA GLU A 183 -6.04 -13.13 -51.20
C GLU A 183 -5.88 -12.37 -49.87
N SER A 184 -4.71 -12.52 -49.22
CA SER A 184 -4.47 -12.14 -47.83
C SER A 184 -4.13 -10.66 -47.67
N ALA A 185 -5.11 -9.84 -47.29
CA ALA A 185 -4.84 -8.51 -46.71
C ALA A 185 -4.51 -8.67 -45.22
N GLN A 186 -3.24 -8.50 -44.85
CA GLN A 186 -2.82 -8.50 -43.44
C GLN A 186 -3.46 -7.30 -42.71
N PRO A 187 -4.10 -7.51 -41.54
CA PRO A 187 -4.72 -6.43 -40.78
C PRO A 187 -3.65 -5.49 -40.21
N VAL A 188 -3.68 -4.21 -40.61
CA VAL A 188 -2.83 -3.17 -40.03
C VAL A 188 -3.35 -2.84 -38.64
N TRP A 189 -2.70 -3.36 -37.59
CA TRP A 189 -3.08 -3.07 -36.20
C TRP A 189 -2.57 -1.69 -35.79
N THR A 190 -3.46 -0.81 -35.35
CA THR A 190 -3.13 0.60 -35.04
C THR A 190 -2.92 0.91 -33.55
N ASP A 191 -3.11 -0.06 -32.66
CA ASP A 191 -3.30 0.21 -31.22
C ASP A 191 -2.58 -0.84 -30.32
N TYR A 192 -1.85 -0.40 -29.28
CA TYR A 192 -1.07 -1.33 -28.42
C TYR A 192 -1.90 -2.01 -27.32
N CYS A 193 -1.45 -3.18 -26.88
CA CYS A 193 -2.13 -3.92 -25.82
C CYS A 193 -1.82 -3.32 -24.45
N LYS A 194 -2.81 -2.70 -23.80
CA LYS A 194 -2.71 -2.17 -22.41
C LYS A 194 -2.12 -3.19 -21.42
N ILE A 195 -2.51 -4.46 -21.53
CA ILE A 195 -2.04 -5.53 -20.65
C ILE A 195 -0.55 -5.75 -20.90
N TRP A 196 -0.16 -5.99 -22.15
CA TRP A 196 1.25 -6.15 -22.54
C TRP A 196 2.12 -4.97 -22.13
N ILE A 197 1.68 -3.73 -22.39
CA ILE A 197 2.44 -2.53 -22.04
C ILE A 197 2.66 -2.40 -20.53
N ASN A 198 1.69 -2.77 -19.70
CA ASN A 198 1.83 -2.64 -18.24
C ASN A 198 2.54 -3.84 -17.59
N SER A 199 2.50 -5.04 -18.19
CA SER A 199 2.94 -6.28 -17.52
C SER A 199 3.96 -7.12 -18.30
N GLN A 200 4.23 -6.78 -19.57
CA GLN A 200 4.94 -7.60 -20.57
C GLN A 200 4.35 -9.01 -20.74
N LYS A 201 3.09 -9.22 -20.33
CA LYS A 201 2.44 -10.52 -20.30
C LYS A 201 0.98 -10.39 -20.68
N CYS A 202 0.69 -10.49 -21.98
CA CYS A 202 -0.68 -10.60 -22.49
C CYS A 202 -1.08 -12.07 -22.54
N LEU A 203 -2.24 -12.39 -21.96
CA LEU A 203 -2.77 -13.76 -21.90
C LEU A 203 -3.70 -14.10 -23.09
N LYS A 204 -3.93 -13.15 -24.00
CA LYS A 204 -4.77 -13.37 -25.18
C LYS A 204 -3.96 -14.09 -26.25
N GLN A 205 -4.35 -15.32 -26.59
CA GLN A 205 -3.69 -16.15 -27.60
C GLN A 205 -3.66 -15.45 -28.97
N ASP A 206 -4.78 -14.84 -29.37
CA ASP A 206 -4.89 -14.04 -30.60
C ASP A 206 -5.09 -12.55 -30.30
N CYS A 207 -4.15 -11.94 -29.55
CA CYS A 207 -4.24 -10.52 -29.25
C CYS A 207 -4.11 -9.67 -30.52
N LYS A 208 -5.23 -9.07 -30.98
CA LYS A 208 -5.28 -8.16 -32.14
C LYS A 208 -4.64 -6.78 -31.89
N LYS A 209 -3.76 -6.66 -30.89
CA LYS A 209 -3.13 -5.41 -30.46
C LYS A 209 -1.62 -5.58 -30.42
N LEU A 210 -0.91 -4.49 -30.64
CA LEU A 210 0.55 -4.51 -30.76
C LEU A 210 1.25 -4.84 -29.43
N HIS A 211 2.26 -5.72 -29.50
CA HIS A 211 3.11 -6.21 -28.40
C HIS A 211 4.58 -5.87 -28.66
N PRO A 212 5.03 -4.64 -28.38
CA PRO A 212 6.43 -4.28 -28.60
C PRO A 212 7.36 -5.01 -27.64
N ILE A 213 8.60 -5.26 -28.07
CA ILE A 213 9.65 -5.97 -27.33
C ILE A 213 10.93 -5.12 -27.29
N GLY A 214 11.88 -5.44 -26.40
CA GLY A 214 13.18 -4.75 -26.34
C GLY A 214 13.08 -3.24 -26.16
N ASP A 215 13.88 -2.47 -26.90
CA ASP A 215 13.92 -1.00 -26.81
C ASP A 215 12.61 -0.34 -27.26
N ASP A 216 11.91 -0.95 -28.23
CA ASP A 216 10.59 -0.49 -28.65
C ASP A 216 9.57 -0.61 -27.53
N TYR A 217 9.65 -1.67 -26.70
CA TYR A 217 8.79 -1.78 -25.52
C TYR A 217 9.02 -0.62 -24.55
N ALA A 218 10.28 -0.31 -24.21
CA ALA A 218 10.59 0.73 -23.24
C ALA A 218 10.08 2.10 -23.72
N ARG A 219 10.36 2.44 -24.98
CA ARG A 219 9.90 3.68 -25.63
C ARG A 219 8.37 3.75 -25.67
N ILE A 220 7.70 2.68 -26.11
CA ILE A 220 6.24 2.66 -26.23
C ILE A 220 5.58 2.66 -24.86
N GLN A 221 6.12 1.96 -23.86
CA GLN A 221 5.61 2.00 -22.50
C GLN A 221 5.71 3.41 -21.93
N GLU A 222 6.84 4.09 -22.12
CA GLU A 222 7.02 5.47 -21.68
C GLU A 222 6.00 6.41 -22.35
N MET A 223 5.89 6.36 -23.68
CA MET A 223 4.89 7.12 -24.44
C MET A 223 3.48 6.83 -23.96
N TRP A 224 3.14 5.55 -23.81
CA TRP A 224 1.83 5.10 -23.38
C TRP A 224 1.48 5.63 -21.98
N VAL A 225 2.40 5.49 -21.02
CA VAL A 225 2.21 5.98 -19.65
C VAL A 225 2.04 7.49 -19.65
N ARG A 226 2.86 8.21 -20.43
CA ARG A 226 2.77 9.66 -20.60
C ARG A 226 1.42 10.09 -21.14
N GLU A 227 0.97 9.51 -22.26
CA GLU A 227 -0.31 9.80 -22.90
C GLU A 227 -1.50 9.49 -21.99
N ARG A 228 -1.57 8.30 -21.36
CA ARG A 228 -2.65 8.00 -20.41
C ARG A 228 -2.65 8.95 -19.21
N THR A 229 -1.47 9.30 -18.71
CA THR A 229 -1.35 10.21 -17.56
C THR A 229 -1.87 11.59 -17.95
N LEU A 230 -1.47 12.10 -19.11
CA LEU A 230 -1.97 13.36 -19.67
C LEU A 230 -3.48 13.30 -19.91
N ALA A 231 -4.00 12.25 -20.55
CA ALA A 231 -5.43 12.07 -20.80
C ALA A 231 -6.26 11.95 -19.50
N ARG A 232 -5.72 11.29 -18.46
CA ARG A 232 -6.34 11.27 -17.13
C ARG A 232 -6.38 12.67 -16.54
N ARG A 233 -5.27 13.41 -16.59
CA ARG A 233 -5.18 14.78 -16.07
C ARG A 233 -6.09 15.76 -16.83
N GLN A 234 -6.20 15.60 -18.15
CA GLN A 234 -7.13 16.36 -19.01
C GLN A 234 -8.58 16.10 -18.60
N ARG A 235 -8.97 14.83 -18.45
CA ARG A 235 -10.33 14.46 -18.01
C ARG A 235 -10.66 14.93 -16.59
N SER A 236 -9.68 14.99 -15.70
CA SER A 236 -9.86 15.48 -14.33
C SER A 236 -9.68 16.99 -14.19
N LYS A 237 -9.36 17.72 -15.27
CA LYS A 237 -9.15 19.17 -15.19
C LYS A 237 -10.52 19.84 -15.05
N LEU A 238 -10.71 20.58 -13.95
CA LEU A 238 -11.89 21.40 -13.76
C LEU A 238 -11.76 22.68 -14.60
N GLN A 239 -12.90 23.18 -15.10
CA GLN A 239 -12.95 24.34 -16.00
C GLN A 239 -12.31 25.59 -15.37
N ASP A 240 -12.57 25.81 -14.08
CA ASP A 240 -12.10 26.99 -13.33
C ASP A 240 -10.70 26.80 -12.73
N ASP A 241 -10.04 25.66 -12.96
CA ASP A 241 -8.72 25.40 -12.39
C ASP A 241 -7.62 26.19 -13.13
N PRO A 242 -6.96 27.16 -12.46
CA PRO A 242 -5.94 27.99 -13.09
C PRO A 242 -4.63 27.23 -13.35
N HIS A 243 -4.42 26.08 -12.71
CA HIS A 243 -3.19 25.33 -12.84
C HIS A 243 -3.16 24.56 -14.16
N SER A 244 -2.06 24.71 -14.90
CA SER A 244 -1.81 23.91 -16.09
C SER A 244 -1.64 22.43 -15.71
N ILE A 245 -1.98 21.54 -16.64
CA ILE A 245 -1.83 20.08 -16.46
C ILE A 245 -0.37 19.69 -16.20
N LEU A 246 0.57 20.46 -16.72
CA LEU A 246 2.01 20.22 -16.58
C LEU A 246 2.57 20.75 -15.26
N SER A 247 1.96 21.78 -14.68
CA SER A 247 2.39 22.36 -13.41
C SER A 247 1.86 21.62 -12.18
N LYS A 248 0.89 20.71 -12.36
CA LYS A 248 0.35 19.90 -11.26
C LYS A 248 1.29 18.77 -10.87
N VAL A 249 1.48 18.62 -9.56
CA VAL A 249 2.25 17.51 -8.99
C VAL A 249 1.39 16.25 -8.82
N PRO A 250 2.00 15.06 -8.77
CA PRO A 250 1.26 13.82 -8.52
C PRO A 250 0.54 13.84 -7.17
N HIS A 251 -0.56 13.08 -7.07
CA HIS A 251 -1.35 12.88 -5.85
C HIS A 251 -0.49 12.50 -4.63
N SER A 252 0.63 11.78 -4.80
CA SER A 252 1.54 11.44 -3.69
C SER A 252 2.14 12.64 -2.96
N GLN A 253 2.22 13.81 -3.61
CA GLN A 253 2.77 15.04 -3.03
C GLN A 253 1.71 15.96 -2.40
N ARG A 254 0.42 15.61 -2.51
CA ARG A 254 -0.68 16.47 -2.04
C ARG A 254 -0.58 16.87 -0.57
N ALA A 255 -0.12 15.96 0.30
CA ALA A 255 0.05 16.24 1.74
C ALA A 255 1.05 17.38 1.96
N PHE A 256 2.21 17.33 1.28
CA PHE A 256 3.20 18.40 1.31
C PHE A 256 2.65 19.71 0.76
N ILE A 257 2.02 19.69 -0.42
CA ILE A 257 1.43 20.89 -1.04
C ILE A 257 0.38 21.53 -0.13
N PHE A 258 -0.48 20.72 0.48
CA PHE A 258 -1.49 21.21 1.42
C PHE A 258 -0.87 21.78 2.69
N SER A 259 0.11 21.09 3.29
CA SER A 259 0.86 21.60 4.46
C SER A 259 1.55 22.93 4.16
N ARG A 260 2.24 23.05 3.02
CA ARG A 260 2.89 24.29 2.62
C ARG A 260 1.89 25.42 2.37
N TRP A 261 0.79 25.13 1.67
CA TRP A 261 -0.28 26.10 1.48
C TRP A 261 -0.88 26.59 2.80
N LEU A 262 -1.05 25.71 3.81
CA LEU A 262 -1.49 26.12 5.14
C LEU A 262 -0.53 27.16 5.74
N VAL A 263 0.77 26.88 5.71
CA VAL A 263 1.80 27.80 6.23
C VAL A 263 1.79 29.13 5.48
N ASP A 264 1.73 29.10 4.14
CA ASP A 264 1.69 30.30 3.31
C ASP A 264 0.41 31.14 3.55
N THR A 265 -0.71 30.50 3.88
CA THR A 265 -2.03 31.14 4.01
C THR A 265 -2.30 31.67 5.41
N PHE A 266 -1.95 30.90 6.44
CA PHE A 266 -2.27 31.22 7.84
C PHE A 266 -1.06 31.71 8.63
N GLY A 267 0.16 31.43 8.16
CA GLY A 267 1.40 31.75 8.87
C GLY A 267 1.76 30.70 9.92
N GLN A 268 3.05 30.40 10.01
CA GLN A 268 3.60 29.41 10.96
C GLN A 268 3.26 29.75 12.41
N GLU A 269 3.39 31.02 12.80
CA GLU A 269 3.15 31.50 14.16
C GLU A 269 1.69 31.28 14.61
N TYR A 270 0.73 31.65 13.75
CA TYR A 270 -0.68 31.46 14.01
C TYR A 270 -1.03 29.97 14.11
N LEU A 271 -0.58 29.17 13.14
CA LEU A 271 -0.82 27.73 13.13
C LEU A 271 -0.28 27.04 14.39
N ASN A 272 0.81 27.56 14.97
CA ASN A 272 1.41 27.04 16.18
C ASN A 272 0.81 27.61 17.48
N SER A 273 -0.14 28.54 17.39
CA SER A 273 -0.81 29.11 18.56
C SER A 273 -1.71 28.09 19.29
N GLY A 274 -1.88 28.29 20.60
CA GLY A 274 -2.72 27.44 21.44
C GLY A 274 -2.30 25.97 21.44
N SER A 275 -3.22 25.06 21.11
CA SER A 275 -2.93 23.61 20.98
C SER A 275 -2.44 23.21 19.57
N GLY A 276 -2.28 24.19 18.67
CA GLY A 276 -1.86 23.96 17.29
C GLY A 276 -3.00 23.49 16.38
N VAL A 277 -2.63 22.71 15.36
CA VAL A 277 -3.52 22.27 14.28
C VAL A 277 -4.22 20.96 14.62
N LEU A 278 -5.53 20.87 14.44
CA LEU A 278 -6.27 19.60 14.51
C LEU A 278 -6.47 19.00 13.11
N ASP A 279 -5.78 17.89 12.85
CA ASP A 279 -5.82 17.11 11.59
C ASP A 279 -6.90 16.02 11.68
N VAL A 280 -8.10 16.37 11.25
CA VAL A 280 -9.32 15.56 11.41
C VAL A 280 -9.44 14.58 10.26
N ALA A 281 -9.73 13.33 10.59
CA ALA A 281 -9.63 12.18 9.69
C ALA A 281 -8.24 12.10 9.01
N GLY A 282 -7.19 12.55 9.70
CA GLY A 282 -5.82 12.64 9.18
C GLY A 282 -5.16 11.30 8.84
N GLY A 283 -5.86 10.17 9.06
CA GLY A 283 -5.41 8.86 8.65
C GLY A 283 -4.05 8.51 9.26
N LYS A 284 -3.01 8.35 8.44
CA LYS A 284 -1.65 8.06 8.93
C LYS A 284 -0.92 9.27 9.53
N GLY A 285 -1.52 10.46 9.48
CA GLY A 285 -0.94 11.70 9.97
C GLY A 285 0.15 12.28 9.06
N GLU A 286 0.10 12.03 7.74
CA GLU A 286 1.11 12.56 6.81
C GLU A 286 1.20 14.09 6.89
N ILE A 287 0.05 14.78 6.92
CA ILE A 287 0.00 16.25 7.08
C ILE A 287 0.54 16.67 8.43
N SER A 288 0.06 16.08 9.51
CA SER A 288 0.56 16.34 10.87
C SER A 288 2.08 16.16 10.98
N LEU A 289 2.65 15.14 10.31
CA LEU A 289 4.08 14.86 10.29
C LEU A 289 4.85 15.91 9.46
N PHE A 290 4.33 16.35 8.32
CA PHE A 290 4.90 17.50 7.58
C PHE A 290 4.87 18.76 8.43
N LEU A 291 3.72 19.10 9.02
CA LEU A 291 3.58 20.28 9.88
C LEU A 291 4.60 20.26 11.03
N LYS A 292 4.71 19.16 11.75
CA LYS A 292 5.63 19.04 12.89
C LYS A 292 7.10 19.04 12.50
N HIS A 293 7.49 18.18 11.55
CA HIS A 293 8.90 17.88 11.30
C HIS A 293 9.54 18.70 10.19
N MET A 294 8.73 19.30 9.32
CA MET A 294 9.23 20.21 8.28
C MET A 294 8.98 21.66 8.66
N PHE A 295 7.79 21.99 9.17
CA PHE A 295 7.40 23.37 9.45
C PHE A 295 7.43 23.74 10.94
N GLY A 296 7.80 22.84 11.84
CA GLY A 296 7.87 23.13 13.28
C GLY A 296 6.52 23.50 13.92
N ILE A 297 5.40 23.05 13.33
CA ILE A 297 4.03 23.36 13.75
C ILE A 297 3.45 22.19 14.55
N GLN A 298 2.93 22.49 15.73
CA GLN A 298 2.21 21.52 16.54
C GLN A 298 0.93 21.06 15.83
N SER A 299 0.74 19.74 15.74
CA SER A 299 -0.45 19.16 15.11
C SER A 299 -0.84 17.85 15.78
N THR A 300 -2.16 17.67 15.96
CA THR A 300 -2.78 16.48 16.58
C THR A 300 -3.75 15.85 15.60
N VAL A 301 -3.62 14.53 15.37
CA VAL A 301 -4.54 13.77 14.51
C VAL A 301 -5.79 13.40 15.29
N VAL A 302 -6.98 13.66 14.75
CA VAL A 302 -8.26 13.17 15.29
C VAL A 302 -8.83 12.15 14.32
N GLU A 303 -8.88 10.88 14.71
CA GLU A 303 -9.29 9.78 13.84
C GLU A 303 -9.87 8.63 14.68
N PRO A 304 -11.11 8.17 14.44
CA PRO A 304 -11.74 7.11 15.24
C PRO A 304 -10.99 5.78 15.14
N SER A 305 -10.32 5.51 14.02
CA SER A 305 -9.65 4.24 13.79
C SER A 305 -8.24 4.20 14.39
N VAL A 306 -7.98 3.19 15.24
CA VAL A 306 -6.61 2.86 15.65
C VAL A 306 -5.84 2.31 14.45
N ARG A 307 -4.94 3.12 13.89
CA ARG A 307 -4.09 2.72 12.76
C ARG A 307 -2.75 2.23 13.27
N ARG A 308 -2.32 1.04 12.82
CA ARG A 308 -0.95 0.56 13.07
C ARG A 308 0.02 1.39 12.25
N ASP A 309 0.85 2.17 12.93
CA ASP A 309 1.92 2.92 12.29
C ASP A 309 3.06 1.96 11.92
N LYS A 310 3.29 1.77 10.62
CA LYS A 310 4.31 0.83 10.14
C LYS A 310 5.62 1.59 10.00
N SER A 311 6.68 1.13 10.68
CA SER A 311 7.99 1.80 10.68
C SER A 311 8.53 2.11 9.29
N TYR A 312 8.29 1.27 8.27
CA TYR A 312 8.73 1.59 6.91
C TYR A 312 8.00 2.77 6.26
N GLN A 313 6.71 2.98 6.56
CA GLN A 313 5.94 4.11 6.01
C GLN A 313 6.45 5.40 6.63
N ARG A 314 6.70 5.36 7.94
CA ARG A 314 7.33 6.43 8.70
C ARG A 314 8.69 6.80 8.12
N ARG A 315 9.58 5.82 7.94
CA ARG A 315 10.91 6.02 7.32
C ARG A 315 10.83 6.64 5.93
N ASN A 316 9.93 6.15 5.08
CA ASN A 316 9.76 6.71 3.74
C ASN A 316 9.35 8.19 3.82
N LEU A 317 8.47 8.56 4.75
CA LEU A 317 8.06 9.95 4.93
C LEU A 317 9.19 10.81 5.51
N MET A 318 9.99 10.27 6.45
CA MET A 318 11.20 10.94 6.93
C MET A 318 12.16 11.24 5.78
N ASP A 319 12.41 10.26 4.91
CA ASP A 319 13.27 10.44 3.74
C ASP A 319 12.70 11.50 2.79
N VAL A 320 11.37 11.52 2.59
CA VAL A 320 10.70 12.55 1.77
C VAL A 320 10.87 13.94 2.38
N ILE A 321 10.64 14.11 3.68
CA ILE A 321 10.81 15.39 4.37
C ILE A 321 12.26 15.84 4.31
N GLN A 322 13.22 14.96 4.58
CA GLN A 322 14.63 15.30 4.52
C GLN A 322 15.04 15.77 3.13
N LYS A 323 14.56 15.09 2.07
CA LYS A 323 14.79 15.51 0.68
C LYS A 323 14.19 16.86 0.40
N GLN A 324 12.99 17.13 0.89
CA GLN A 324 12.33 18.40 0.69
C GLN A 324 13.04 19.55 1.42
N LEU A 325 13.49 19.32 2.65
CA LEU A 325 14.31 20.29 3.40
C LEU A 325 15.62 20.59 2.67
N ASP A 326 16.27 19.56 2.10
CA ASP A 326 17.48 19.76 1.30
C ASP A 326 17.22 20.64 0.07
N ILE A 327 16.12 20.39 -0.64
CA ILE A 327 15.71 21.20 -1.80
C ILE A 327 15.44 22.65 -1.37
N GLU A 328 14.75 22.87 -0.25
CA GLU A 328 14.48 24.22 0.27
C GLU A 328 15.75 24.96 0.73
N ALA A 329 16.78 24.23 1.15
CA ALA A 329 18.10 24.77 1.44
C ALA A 329 18.96 25.04 0.19
N GLY A 330 18.43 24.83 -1.02
CA GLY A 330 19.14 25.02 -2.29
C GLY A 330 19.91 23.79 -2.78
N GLY A 331 19.72 22.63 -2.14
CA GLY A 331 20.24 21.35 -2.57
C GLY A 331 19.46 20.71 -3.72
N ASP A 332 19.96 19.58 -4.21
CA ASP A 332 19.36 18.79 -5.31
C ASP A 332 18.41 17.67 -4.83
N GLY A 333 18.17 17.56 -3.51
CA GLY A 333 17.36 16.49 -2.91
C GLY A 333 18.05 15.12 -2.91
N ASN A 334 19.34 15.05 -3.30
CA ASN A 334 20.06 13.80 -3.44
C ASN A 334 21.00 13.54 -2.24
N ILE A 335 20.40 13.42 -1.06
CA ILE A 335 21.11 13.34 0.23
C ILE A 335 22.12 12.17 0.27
N HIS A 336 21.79 11.04 -0.36
CA HIS A 336 22.66 9.86 -0.36
C HIS A 336 23.94 10.02 -1.18
N ARG A 337 24.04 11.02 -2.08
CA ARG A 337 25.30 11.32 -2.78
C ARG A 337 26.28 12.11 -1.91
N ARG A 338 25.80 12.89 -0.93
CA ARG A 338 26.67 13.79 -0.15
C ARG A 338 27.36 13.09 1.02
N ASP A 339 26.75 12.04 1.57
CA ASP A 339 27.32 11.24 2.66
C ASP A 339 28.57 10.42 2.26
N PHE A 340 28.85 10.29 0.96
CA PHE A 340 30.10 9.69 0.46
C PHE A 340 31.25 10.70 0.26
N SER A 341 31.01 11.99 0.54
CA SER A 341 32.01 13.05 0.35
C SER A 341 32.25 13.90 1.61
N ILE A 342 32.07 13.31 2.80
CA ILE A 342 32.67 13.88 4.01
C ILE A 342 34.11 13.37 4.06
N LYS A 343 35.02 14.09 3.38
CA LYS A 343 36.43 14.11 3.80
C LYS A 343 36.43 14.64 5.22
N SER A 344 37.00 13.87 6.12
CA SER A 344 37.28 14.22 7.51
C SER A 344 37.76 15.67 7.63
N VAL A 345 36.94 16.53 8.25
CA VAL A 345 37.41 17.81 8.76
C VAL A 345 38.23 17.50 10.01
N SER A 346 39.54 17.42 9.84
CA SER A 346 40.52 17.35 10.92
C SER A 346 40.67 18.74 11.54
N ILE A 347 40.18 18.91 12.77
CA ILE A 347 40.52 20.07 13.61
C ILE A 347 41.99 19.92 14.01
N GLY A 348 42.78 20.95 13.75
CA GLY A 348 44.23 20.93 13.82
C GLY A 348 44.80 20.84 15.23
N VAL A 349 45.86 20.04 15.36
CA VAL A 349 46.96 20.26 16.29
C VAL A 349 48.25 20.05 15.48
N THR A 350 49.11 21.07 15.54
CA THR A 350 50.43 21.15 14.93
C THR A 350 51.43 20.23 15.64
N ASP A 351 52.21 19.42 14.91
CA ASP A 351 53.68 19.49 14.93
C ASP A 351 54.33 18.59 13.85
N ASP A 352 55.58 18.91 13.55
CA ASP A 352 56.41 18.60 12.40
C ASP A 352 56.95 17.16 12.22
N ARG A 353 57.21 16.82 10.93
CA ARG A 353 58.32 16.00 10.37
C ARG A 353 58.41 14.47 10.61
N ILE A 354 58.27 13.69 9.51
CA ILE A 354 59.36 12.94 8.80
C ILE A 354 58.79 11.93 7.75
N GLN A 355 59.30 12.07 6.53
CA GLN A 355 59.56 11.13 5.41
C GLN A 355 58.82 9.78 5.20
N THR A 356 58.29 9.66 3.98
CA THR A 356 58.36 8.55 3.00
C THR A 356 58.25 7.09 3.46
N SER A 357 57.23 6.38 2.98
CA SER A 357 57.36 5.28 2.01
C SER A 357 55.99 4.66 1.71
N ALA A 358 55.73 4.40 0.44
CA ALA A 358 54.61 3.59 -0.02
C ALA A 358 54.84 2.13 0.42
N GLU A 359 53.88 1.54 1.12
CA GLU A 359 53.74 0.09 1.22
C GLU A 359 52.28 -0.26 1.51
N ALA A 360 51.71 -1.05 0.59
CA ALA A 360 50.38 -1.61 0.69
C ALA A 360 50.41 -2.81 1.65
N GLY A 361 49.46 -2.89 2.59
CA GLY A 361 49.09 -4.15 3.20
C GLY A 361 48.59 -4.09 4.65
N ILE A 362 47.51 -4.87 4.86
CA ILE A 362 47.03 -5.47 6.13
C ILE A 362 46.03 -4.62 6.92
N ASP A 363 44.73 -4.89 6.68
CA ASP A 363 43.61 -4.50 7.56
C ASP A 363 43.89 -5.00 8.98
N SER A 364 44.13 -4.07 9.90
CA SER A 364 44.34 -4.38 11.32
C SER A 364 42.99 -4.62 12.04
N PRO A 365 42.90 -5.55 13.01
CA PRO A 365 41.64 -5.92 13.68
C PRO A 365 40.84 -4.76 14.28
N GLY A 366 41.52 -3.70 14.73
CA GLY A 366 40.90 -2.52 15.32
C GLY A 366 40.05 -1.67 14.35
N GLN A 367 40.38 -1.66 13.06
CA GLN A 367 39.62 -0.87 12.07
C GLN A 367 38.27 -1.53 11.73
N LEU A 368 38.20 -2.85 11.77
CA LEU A 368 36.96 -3.61 11.56
C LEU A 368 36.00 -3.47 12.75
N GLU A 369 36.51 -3.52 13.99
CA GLU A 369 35.70 -3.29 15.19
C GLU A 369 35.14 -1.86 15.24
N GLU A 370 35.99 -0.85 14.93
CA GLU A 370 35.57 0.55 14.88
C GLU A 370 34.52 0.81 13.78
N GLN A 371 34.65 0.18 12.61
CA GLN A 371 33.64 0.26 11.55
C GLN A 371 32.32 -0.40 11.94
N VAL A 372 32.36 -1.57 12.60
CA VAL A 372 31.16 -2.29 13.08
C VAL A 372 30.43 -1.48 14.14
N ASP A 373 31.15 -0.85 15.08
CA ASP A 373 30.53 -0.05 16.13
C ASP A 373 29.94 1.25 15.58
N ASN A 374 30.57 1.87 14.59
CA ASN A 374 29.99 3.00 13.85
C ASN A 374 28.70 2.62 13.09
N VAL A 375 28.60 1.40 12.56
CA VAL A 375 27.36 0.90 11.91
C VAL A 375 26.26 0.63 12.94
N LYS A 376 26.59 0.03 14.09
CA LYS A 376 25.63 -0.18 15.19
C LYS A 376 25.10 1.15 15.72
N GLU A 377 25.96 2.13 15.92
CA GLU A 377 25.58 3.44 16.42
C GLU A 377 24.70 4.21 15.42
N ARG A 378 25.05 4.20 14.13
CA ARG A 378 24.17 4.77 13.07
C ARG A 378 22.77 4.14 13.07
N ARG A 379 22.67 2.82 13.24
CA ARG A 379 21.37 2.12 13.35
C ARG A 379 20.60 2.55 14.60
N ARG A 380 21.28 2.72 15.74
CA ARG A 380 20.69 3.18 16.99
C ARG A 380 20.14 4.60 16.85
N ILE A 381 20.92 5.53 16.32
CA ILE A 381 20.51 6.91 16.04
C ILE A 381 19.29 6.95 15.14
N LYS A 382 19.31 6.19 14.03
CA LYS A 382 18.17 6.14 13.11
C LYS A 382 16.90 5.62 13.77
N LYS A 383 17.01 4.60 14.63
CA LYS A 383 15.87 4.07 15.40
C LYS A 383 15.32 5.10 16.41
N LEU A 384 16.19 5.89 17.03
CA LEU A 384 15.79 6.97 17.94
C LEU A 384 15.09 8.11 17.17
N GLN A 385 15.63 8.51 16.01
CA GLN A 385 15.00 9.48 15.12
C GLN A 385 13.60 9.02 14.67
N GLU A 386 13.47 7.76 14.25
CA GLU A 386 12.18 7.16 13.88
C GLU A 386 11.18 7.12 15.04
N ALA A 387 11.65 6.90 16.27
CA ALA A 387 10.81 6.91 17.47
C ALA A 387 10.32 8.32 17.82
N GLN A 388 11.13 9.35 17.57
CA GLN A 388 10.78 10.76 17.78
C GLN A 388 9.91 11.34 16.65
N PHE A 389 9.92 10.70 15.47
CA PHE A 389 9.10 11.07 14.33
C PHE A 389 7.64 10.60 14.47
N VAL A 390 6.94 11.21 15.42
CA VAL A 390 5.56 10.88 15.77
C VAL A 390 4.77 12.16 16.08
N VAL A 391 3.46 12.08 15.93
CA VAL A 391 2.51 13.14 16.28
C VAL A 391 1.46 12.61 17.27
N PRO A 392 0.92 13.46 18.16
CA PRO A 392 -0.22 13.11 19.00
C PRO A 392 -1.41 12.64 18.17
N ARG A 393 -2.15 11.65 18.68
CA ARG A 393 -3.37 11.12 18.03
C ARG A 393 -4.47 10.93 19.06
N LEU A 394 -5.67 11.41 18.76
CA LEU A 394 -6.89 11.20 19.53
C LEU A 394 -7.80 10.24 18.76
N CYS A 395 -8.11 9.10 19.38
CA CYS A 395 -8.91 8.03 18.77
C CYS A 395 -10.40 8.28 18.96
N THR A 396 -10.95 9.28 18.28
CA THR A 396 -12.32 9.73 18.45
C THR A 396 -12.85 10.41 17.19
N LEU A 397 -14.16 10.55 17.08
CA LEU A 397 -14.82 11.32 16.02
C LEU A 397 -14.78 12.82 16.35
N LEU A 398 -14.85 13.66 15.32
CA LEU A 398 -15.10 15.08 15.50
C LEU A 398 -16.61 15.31 15.53
N ASP A 399 -17.16 15.48 16.71
CA ASP A 399 -18.57 15.80 16.96
C ASP A 399 -18.71 16.76 18.16
N ASP A 400 -19.94 17.01 18.59
CA ASP A 400 -20.20 17.86 19.77
C ASP A 400 -19.64 17.26 21.07
N GLN A 401 -19.59 15.92 21.17
CA GLN A 401 -19.02 15.24 22.32
C GLN A 401 -17.51 15.44 22.39
N PHE A 402 -16.81 15.47 21.25
CA PHE A 402 -15.40 15.81 21.16
C PHE A 402 -15.10 17.20 21.76
N ALA A 403 -15.92 18.20 21.44
CA ALA A 403 -15.72 19.56 21.94
C ALA A 403 -15.88 19.66 23.47
N VAL A 404 -16.60 18.72 24.09
CA VAL A 404 -16.76 18.62 25.54
C VAL A 404 -15.62 17.82 26.17
N GLU A 405 -15.34 16.62 25.65
CA GLU A 405 -14.34 15.70 26.21
C GLU A 405 -12.91 16.22 26.05
N TYR A 406 -12.61 16.81 24.89
CA TYR A 406 -11.29 17.37 24.56
C TYR A 406 -11.32 18.89 24.52
N LYS A 407 -12.10 19.51 25.41
CA LYS A 407 -12.36 20.96 25.46
C LYS A 407 -11.10 21.81 25.30
N ASP A 408 -10.07 21.54 26.10
CA ASP A 408 -8.81 22.30 26.05
C ASP A 408 -8.13 22.22 24.69
N VAL A 409 -8.06 21.01 24.11
CA VAL A 409 -7.42 20.79 22.82
C VAL A 409 -8.23 21.45 21.71
N PHE A 410 -9.56 21.34 21.76
CA PHE A 410 -10.45 21.91 20.75
C PHE A 410 -10.53 23.44 20.82
N GLU A 411 -10.79 24.02 21.99
CA GLU A 411 -10.94 25.47 22.17
C GLU A 411 -9.64 26.22 21.88
N LYS A 412 -8.49 25.65 22.24
CA LYS A 412 -7.17 26.25 21.96
C LYS A 412 -6.65 25.93 20.56
N ALA A 413 -7.31 25.07 19.77
CA ALA A 413 -6.84 24.75 18.43
C ALA A 413 -6.85 26.00 17.55
N SER A 414 -5.75 26.22 16.84
CA SER A 414 -5.58 27.34 15.92
C SER A 414 -6.47 27.18 14.69
N ILE A 415 -6.61 25.95 14.18
CA ILE A 415 -7.40 25.62 12.99
C ILE A 415 -7.79 24.14 12.96
N LEU A 416 -8.95 23.85 12.36
CA LEU A 416 -9.36 22.49 12.01
C LEU A 416 -9.04 22.22 10.53
N ILE A 417 -8.36 21.12 10.22
CA ILE A 417 -8.03 20.75 8.85
C ILE A 417 -8.47 19.33 8.51
N GLY A 418 -8.61 19.05 7.22
CA GLY A 418 -8.78 17.68 6.73
C GLY A 418 -8.61 17.60 5.22
N MET A 419 -7.73 16.72 4.75
CA MET A 419 -7.45 16.57 3.32
C MET A 419 -7.97 15.23 2.81
N HIS A 420 -8.98 15.28 1.93
CA HIS A 420 -9.79 14.14 1.54
C HIS A 420 -10.36 13.41 2.78
N PRO A 421 -10.98 14.12 3.76
CA PRO A 421 -11.45 13.51 4.99
C PRO A 421 -12.80 12.85 4.74
N ASP A 422 -12.76 11.56 4.37
CA ASP A 422 -13.95 10.72 4.16
C ASP A 422 -14.89 10.82 5.37
N GLN A 423 -16.17 11.10 5.11
CA GLN A 423 -17.25 11.31 6.10
C GLN A 423 -17.06 12.47 7.09
N ALA A 424 -15.85 13.02 7.26
CA ALA A 424 -15.54 14.09 8.21
C ALA A 424 -15.47 15.49 7.58
N THR A 425 -15.59 15.63 6.25
CA THR A 425 -15.55 16.93 5.56
C THR A 425 -16.60 17.90 6.11
N GLU A 426 -17.87 17.50 6.17
CA GLU A 426 -18.94 18.35 6.69
C GLU A 426 -18.86 18.58 8.21
N PRO A 427 -18.57 17.56 9.06
CA PRO A 427 -18.32 17.76 10.48
C PRO A 427 -17.24 18.83 10.77
N ILE A 428 -16.13 18.83 10.02
CA ILE A 428 -15.07 19.86 10.18
C ILE A 428 -15.63 21.26 9.95
N VAL A 429 -16.31 21.47 8.82
CA VAL A 429 -16.89 22.78 8.46
C VAL A 429 -17.94 23.20 9.49
N THR A 430 -18.83 22.28 9.88
CA THR A 430 -19.93 22.55 10.82
C THR A 430 -19.40 22.94 12.20
N MET A 431 -18.46 22.17 12.76
CA MET A 431 -17.85 22.45 14.05
C MET A 431 -17.05 23.75 14.03
N ALA A 432 -16.30 24.02 12.96
CA ALA A 432 -15.55 25.26 12.83
C ALA A 432 -16.46 26.49 12.75
N LEU A 433 -17.56 26.42 11.98
CA LEU A 433 -18.53 27.51 11.92
C LEU A 433 -19.24 27.71 13.27
N LYS A 434 -19.75 26.63 13.88
CA LYS A 434 -20.45 26.64 15.16
C LYS A 434 -19.60 27.26 16.29
N HIS A 435 -18.30 26.99 16.31
CA HIS A 435 -17.38 27.49 17.34
C HIS A 435 -16.56 28.70 16.89
N ASN A 436 -16.93 29.32 15.76
CA ASN A 436 -16.23 30.47 15.17
C ASN A 436 -14.70 30.28 15.08
N LYS A 437 -14.27 29.16 14.51
CA LYS A 437 -12.88 28.80 14.22
C LYS A 437 -12.59 28.84 12.73
N PRO A 438 -11.33 29.06 12.31
CA PRO A 438 -10.95 28.85 10.93
C PRO A 438 -10.89 27.34 10.63
N PHE A 439 -11.01 27.01 9.35
CA PHE A 439 -10.81 25.65 8.87
C PHE A 439 -10.18 25.66 7.48
N ALA A 440 -9.63 24.50 7.08
CA ALA A 440 -9.25 24.23 5.70
C ALA A 440 -9.47 22.76 5.36
N VAL A 441 -10.29 22.48 4.36
CA VAL A 441 -10.61 21.10 3.94
C VAL A 441 -10.44 20.93 2.44
N VAL A 442 -10.04 19.74 2.01
CA VAL A 442 -10.11 19.31 0.60
C VAL A 442 -11.20 18.24 0.48
N PRO A 443 -12.42 18.59 0.05
CA PRO A 443 -13.52 17.64 -0.10
C PRO A 443 -13.22 16.58 -1.18
N CYS A 444 -13.64 15.34 -0.96
CA CYS A 444 -13.45 14.24 -1.91
C CYS A 444 -14.76 13.52 -2.23
N CYS A 445 -15.34 12.88 -1.22
CA CYS A 445 -16.46 11.96 -1.33
C CYS A 445 -17.73 12.65 -0.82
N VAL A 446 -18.79 12.62 -1.63
CA VAL A 446 -20.08 13.25 -1.30
C VAL A 446 -20.90 12.37 -0.36
N PHE A 447 -20.78 11.04 -0.46
CA PHE A 447 -21.64 10.10 0.25
C PHE A 447 -23.13 10.43 0.08
N ALA A 448 -23.55 10.67 -1.18
CA ALA A 448 -24.89 11.18 -1.51
C ALA A 448 -26.02 10.28 -0.97
N HIS A 449 -25.84 8.96 -1.02
CA HIS A 449 -26.82 8.02 -0.44
C HIS A 449 -26.94 8.12 1.09
N GLU A 450 -25.83 8.36 1.80
CA GLU A 450 -25.81 8.50 3.26
C GLU A 450 -26.31 9.88 3.71
N ASN A 451 -26.29 10.87 2.81
CA ASN A 451 -26.64 12.27 3.08
C ASN A 451 -27.67 12.78 2.05
N ALA A 452 -28.68 11.95 1.76
CA ALA A 452 -29.69 12.20 0.75
C ALA A 452 -30.62 13.38 1.10
N ASP A 453 -30.52 13.91 2.32
CA ASP A 453 -31.22 15.06 2.85
C ASP A 453 -30.53 16.40 2.52
N ARG A 454 -29.26 16.40 2.11
CA ARG A 454 -28.55 17.64 1.75
C ARG A 454 -29.22 18.36 0.60
N ARG A 455 -29.44 19.66 0.75
CA ARG A 455 -30.00 20.55 -0.27
C ARG A 455 -29.16 21.81 -0.40
N LEU A 456 -28.94 22.24 -1.64
CA LEU A 456 -28.47 23.59 -1.95
C LEU A 456 -29.55 24.62 -1.60
N LEU A 457 -29.18 25.90 -1.56
CA LEU A 457 -30.11 27.00 -1.27
C LEU A 457 -31.25 27.12 -2.30
N ASP A 458 -31.02 26.70 -3.55
CA ASP A 458 -32.03 26.67 -4.60
C ASP A 458 -32.94 25.42 -4.53
N GLY A 459 -32.73 24.54 -3.55
CA GLY A 459 -33.45 23.28 -3.37
C GLY A 459 -32.88 22.10 -4.16
N GLY A 460 -31.79 22.28 -4.91
CA GLY A 460 -31.10 21.21 -5.63
C GLY A 460 -30.49 20.15 -4.71
N GLU A 461 -30.43 18.90 -5.18
CA GLU A 461 -29.78 17.80 -4.47
C GLU A 461 -28.25 17.90 -4.56
N VAL A 462 -27.55 17.31 -3.59
CA VAL A 462 -26.08 17.33 -3.51
C VAL A 462 -25.53 15.94 -3.83
N ASN A 463 -25.25 15.69 -5.11
CA ASN A 463 -24.84 14.40 -5.65
C ASN A 463 -23.40 14.41 -6.19
N THR A 464 -22.87 15.58 -6.59
CA THR A 464 -21.52 15.73 -7.12
C THR A 464 -20.57 16.45 -6.14
N THR A 465 -19.25 16.25 -6.29
CA THR A 465 -18.28 16.92 -5.42
C THR A 465 -18.35 18.45 -5.55
N LEU A 466 -18.69 18.97 -6.73
CA LEU A 466 -18.85 20.42 -6.94
C LEU A 466 -20.10 20.95 -6.24
N GLU A 467 -21.22 20.24 -6.32
CA GLU A 467 -22.42 20.55 -5.53
C GLU A 467 -22.12 20.48 -4.02
N PHE A 468 -21.32 19.52 -3.58
CA PHE A 468 -20.95 19.42 -2.17
C PHE A 468 -20.07 20.60 -1.71
N ILE A 469 -19.13 21.04 -2.55
CA ILE A 469 -18.35 22.27 -2.28
C ILE A 469 -19.28 23.49 -2.22
N GLN A 470 -20.25 23.58 -3.13
CA GLN A 470 -21.23 24.66 -3.12
C GLN A 470 -22.09 24.64 -1.86
N TYR A 471 -22.64 23.49 -1.50
CA TYR A 471 -23.40 23.26 -0.26
C TYR A 471 -22.64 23.75 0.98
N LEU A 472 -21.36 23.37 1.13
CA LEU A 472 -20.53 23.79 2.25
C LEU A 472 -20.21 25.30 2.23
N THR A 473 -20.08 25.88 1.04
CA THR A 473 -19.88 27.33 0.87
C THR A 473 -21.13 28.10 1.32
N GLU A 474 -22.31 27.64 0.87
CA GLU A 474 -23.61 28.22 1.24
C GLU A 474 -23.87 28.10 2.75
N LYS A 475 -23.53 26.94 3.36
CA LYS A 475 -23.59 26.73 4.81
C LYS A 475 -22.79 27.78 5.59
N GLY A 476 -21.65 28.24 5.07
CA GLY A 476 -20.84 29.31 5.66
C GLY A 476 -21.39 30.72 5.46
N ALA A 477 -22.31 30.92 4.51
CA ALA A 477 -22.94 32.22 4.24
C ALA A 477 -24.22 32.45 5.07
N VAL A 478 -24.85 31.38 5.55
CA VAL A 478 -26.03 31.46 6.43
C VAL A 478 -25.61 32.02 7.79
N LYS A 479 -26.23 33.12 8.21
CA LYS A 479 -26.03 33.69 9.55
C LYS A 479 -26.67 32.75 10.57
N HIS A 480 -25.87 32.16 11.45
CA HIS A 480 -26.38 31.44 12.62
C HIS A 480 -26.86 32.47 13.67
N ASP A 481 -28.13 32.36 14.08
CA ASP A 481 -28.72 33.12 15.17
C ASP A 481 -27.86 32.96 16.44
N GLY A 482 -27.19 34.04 16.85
CA GLY A 482 -26.25 34.07 17.97
C GLY A 482 -24.85 34.61 17.64
N SER A 483 -24.47 34.68 16.36
CA SER A 483 -23.17 35.20 15.92
C SER A 483 -23.24 36.69 15.56
N SER A 484 -23.56 37.54 16.54
CA SER A 484 -23.63 39.02 16.36
C SER A 484 -22.29 39.73 16.59
N GLY A 485 -21.17 38.99 16.68
CA GLY A 485 -19.83 39.55 16.83
C GLY A 485 -19.12 39.71 15.49
N SER A 486 -18.26 40.73 15.37
CA SER A 486 -17.23 40.81 14.32
C SER A 486 -16.41 39.52 14.35
N SER A 487 -16.69 38.58 13.44
CA SER A 487 -15.90 37.35 13.38
C SER A 487 -14.50 37.73 12.94
N GLY A 488 -13.48 37.43 13.75
CA GLY A 488 -12.06 37.61 13.39
C GLY A 488 -11.60 36.78 12.17
N PHE A 489 -12.53 36.27 11.38
CA PHE A 489 -12.36 35.41 10.22
C PHE A 489 -13.23 35.90 9.07
N GLY A 490 -12.73 35.74 7.85
CA GLY A 490 -13.47 36.07 6.63
C GLY A 490 -14.55 35.04 6.28
N ALA A 491 -15.23 35.29 5.16
CA ALA A 491 -16.18 34.35 4.58
C ALA A 491 -15.48 33.08 4.07
N VAL A 492 -16.23 31.97 4.04
CA VAL A 492 -15.74 30.73 3.44
C VAL A 492 -15.34 30.98 1.99
N SER A 493 -14.11 30.58 1.67
CA SER A 493 -13.42 30.83 0.41
C SER A 493 -12.93 29.50 -0.18
N LYS A 494 -12.69 29.47 -1.49
CA LYS A 494 -12.14 28.30 -2.18
C LYS A 494 -10.92 28.67 -3.01
N GLN A 495 -9.97 27.74 -3.11
CA GLN A 495 -8.77 27.89 -3.93
C GLN A 495 -8.37 26.55 -4.58
N PHE A 496 -7.73 26.59 -5.74
CA PHE A 496 -7.14 25.42 -6.38
C PHE A 496 -5.69 25.21 -5.94
N LEU A 497 -5.35 23.99 -5.56
CA LEU A 497 -4.00 23.56 -5.20
C LEU A 497 -3.32 22.85 -6.36
N PRO A 498 -2.00 22.97 -6.54
CA PRO A 498 -1.28 22.50 -7.72
C PRO A 498 -0.99 20.99 -7.69
N PHE A 499 -1.98 20.12 -7.42
CA PHE A 499 -1.83 18.67 -7.46
C PHE A 499 -2.93 17.96 -8.29
N ASP A 500 -2.64 16.73 -8.71
CA ASP A 500 -3.54 15.88 -9.50
C ASP A 500 -4.77 15.40 -8.71
N GLY A 501 -5.93 15.35 -9.37
CA GLY A 501 -7.20 14.88 -8.77
C GLY A 501 -8.07 16.04 -8.27
N MET A 502 -8.96 15.75 -7.31
CA MET A 502 -9.78 16.77 -6.65
C MET A 502 -8.89 17.65 -5.78
N ASN A 503 -8.67 18.90 -6.22
CA ASN A 503 -7.64 19.81 -5.72
C ASN A 503 -8.19 21.15 -5.25
N ILE A 504 -9.49 21.22 -4.95
CA ILE A 504 -10.12 22.42 -4.39
C ILE A 504 -9.99 22.35 -2.87
N VAL A 505 -9.33 23.34 -2.28
CA VAL A 505 -9.41 23.60 -0.85
C VAL A 505 -10.54 24.58 -0.58
N LEU A 506 -11.41 24.23 0.37
CA LEU A 506 -12.42 25.10 0.97
C LEU A 506 -11.91 25.52 2.35
N PHE A 507 -11.85 26.81 2.63
CA PHE A 507 -11.24 27.31 3.86
C PHE A 507 -11.89 28.59 4.34
N ARG A 508 -11.70 28.89 5.62
CA ARG A 508 -12.12 30.15 6.22
C ARG A 508 -10.89 30.97 6.61
N PRO A 509 -10.58 32.08 5.93
CA PRO A 509 -9.36 32.85 6.15
C PRO A 509 -9.41 33.64 7.45
N LEU A 510 -8.25 34.05 7.94
CA LEU A 510 -8.14 35.09 8.97
C LEU A 510 -8.70 36.41 8.43
N ALA A 511 -9.34 37.21 9.27
CA ALA A 511 -9.73 38.55 8.87
C ALA A 511 -8.47 39.35 8.52
N LYS A 512 -8.49 40.07 7.40
CA LYS A 512 -7.41 40.99 7.05
C LYS A 512 -7.34 42.06 8.13
N SER A 513 -6.19 42.19 8.80
CA SER A 513 -5.89 43.42 9.54
C SER A 513 -5.80 44.55 8.50
N ASN A 514 -6.72 45.50 8.57
CA ASN A 514 -6.65 46.71 7.75
C ASN A 514 -5.39 47.52 8.06
#